data_AF-A0A968YQR6-F1
#
_entry.id   AF-A0A968YQR6-F1
#
_cell.length_a   1.000
_cell.length_b   1.000
_cell.length_c   1.000
_cell.angle_alpha   90.00
_cell.angle_beta   90.00
_cell.angle_gamma   90.00
#
_symmetry.space_group_name_H-M   'P 1'
#
loop_
_entity.id
_entity.type
_entity.pdbx_description
1 polymer ?
#
loop_
_entity_poly.entity_id
_entity_poly.type
_entity_poly.pdbx_seq_one_letter_code
_entity_poly.pdbx_strand_id
1 'polypeptide(L)'
;MKIVRFLAKSSGRFYILALIAVLQLQAIALPKSPAKVPGTSVRITPPEGFQPSQLFSGFEQKTSGASIVVVELPVPKEAIPKTLTQLGSPEALKSKGMRVIESKDITIAERPGKLLLVSQTAQGIPFLKWIAVLNEGDRILIVTAPFPESRSTALREPLRQAIMTVSWKASSPDRLLEGLPFSFQTYGDLKVSGRISNTVILTKNGAKSPIPPSDPLLVLGSAYSQVQIEDLGKFSRTRLKQTPEVKDLVEISGQPTPIAGQKAFELVARGYDLRTNKPLTVYQVIIATDKTYYIVQGMVPNTSAQDYLPIFRSVAKSVVLKN
;
A
#
# COMPACT_ATOMS: atom_id res chain seq x y z
N MET A 1 26.24 74.35 -64.94
CA MET A 1 27.70 74.54 -65.06
C MET A 1 28.38 73.56 -64.10
N LYS A 2 29.50 72.98 -64.52
CA LYS A 2 30.14 71.72 -64.06
C LYS A 2 30.69 71.71 -62.61
N ILE A 3 31.10 70.49 -62.19
CA ILE A 3 32.10 70.06 -61.17
C ILE A 3 31.42 69.55 -59.87
N VAL A 4 31.34 68.26 -59.50
CA VAL A 4 32.28 67.12 -59.33
C VAL A 4 33.18 67.20 -58.07
N ARG A 5 32.82 66.35 -57.09
CA ARG A 5 33.60 65.67 -56.00
C ARG A 5 34.42 66.48 -54.99
N PHE A 6 34.12 66.27 -53.69
CA PHE A 6 35.06 65.59 -52.77
C PHE A 6 34.35 64.95 -51.56
N LEU A 7 35.02 63.96 -50.98
CA LEU A 7 34.56 62.90 -50.07
C LEU A 7 34.49 63.33 -48.59
N ALA A 8 33.54 62.77 -47.83
CA ALA A 8 33.76 62.45 -46.41
C ALA A 8 32.99 61.18 -46.01
N LYS A 9 33.81 60.19 -45.63
CA LYS A 9 33.55 58.89 -45.02
C LYS A 9 32.60 58.92 -43.81
N SER A 10 32.07 57.72 -43.53
CA SER A 10 31.79 57.15 -42.20
C SER A 10 30.32 57.16 -41.76
N SER A 11 29.50 56.22 -42.21
CA SER A 11 29.22 54.91 -41.56
C SER A 11 28.82 54.99 -40.09
N GLY A 12 27.55 54.70 -39.82
CA GLY A 12 27.03 54.49 -38.46
C GLY A 12 25.50 54.58 -38.37
N ARG A 13 24.77 53.68 -39.03
CA ARG A 13 23.35 53.47 -38.71
C ARG A 13 23.27 52.83 -37.33
N PHE A 14 22.99 53.62 -36.30
CA PHE A 14 22.64 53.11 -34.97
C PHE A 14 21.24 52.48 -35.05
N TYR A 15 21.19 51.17 -35.32
CA TYR A 15 20.04 50.35 -34.98
C TYR A 15 20.05 50.16 -33.45
N ILE A 16 19.21 50.91 -32.74
CA ILE A 16 18.90 50.60 -31.34
C ILE A 16 18.00 49.36 -31.37
N LEU A 17 18.61 48.18 -31.36
CA LEU A 17 17.94 46.93 -31.01
C LEU A 17 17.75 46.93 -29.50
N ALA A 18 16.57 47.33 -29.04
CA ALA A 18 16.14 47.08 -27.68
C ALA A 18 15.87 45.57 -27.51
N LEU A 19 16.88 44.85 -27.00
CA LEU A 19 16.77 43.45 -26.63
C LEU A 19 15.95 43.35 -25.34
N ILE A 20 14.64 43.14 -25.45
CA ILE A 20 13.79 42.80 -24.30
C ILE A 20 14.10 41.35 -23.93
N ALA A 21 14.98 41.17 -22.94
CA ALA A 21 15.19 39.89 -22.30
C ALA A 21 13.94 39.57 -21.45
N VAL A 22 13.02 38.76 -22.00
CA VAL A 22 11.94 38.16 -21.22
C VAL A 22 12.57 37.11 -20.31
N LEU A 23 12.89 37.52 -19.09
CA LEU A 23 13.22 36.59 -18.01
C LEU A 23 11.95 35.77 -17.73
N GLN A 24 11.86 34.58 -18.32
CA GLN A 24 10.85 33.61 -17.90
C GLN A 24 11.21 33.18 -16.48
N LEU A 25 10.60 33.82 -15.49
CA LEU A 25 10.51 33.25 -14.14
C LEU A 25 9.73 31.94 -14.31
N GLN A 26 10.45 30.83 -14.48
CA GLN A 26 9.86 29.54 -14.18
C GLN A 26 9.54 29.59 -12.69
N ALA A 27 8.25 29.59 -12.37
CA ALA A 27 7.81 29.40 -11.00
C ALA A 27 8.44 28.10 -10.51
N ILE A 28 9.47 28.21 -9.67
CA ILE A 28 10.00 27.06 -8.95
C ILE A 28 8.86 26.66 -8.04
N ALA A 29 8.09 25.65 -8.45
CA ALA A 29 7.03 25.09 -7.63
C ALA A 29 7.67 24.68 -6.31
N LEU A 30 7.31 25.37 -5.23
CA LEU A 30 7.74 25.01 -3.89
C LEU A 30 7.41 23.52 -3.70
N PRO A 31 8.36 22.68 -3.24
CA PRO A 31 8.07 21.29 -2.99
C PRO A 31 6.87 21.23 -2.05
N LYS A 32 5.82 20.49 -2.46
CA LYS A 32 4.62 20.29 -1.63
C LYS A 32 5.09 19.92 -0.22
N SER A 33 4.61 20.64 0.80
CA SER A 33 4.93 20.31 2.18
C SER A 33 4.59 18.83 2.46
N PRO A 34 5.33 18.14 3.34
CA PRO A 34 5.10 16.72 3.60
C PRO A 34 3.63 16.45 3.93
N ALA A 35 2.98 15.62 3.12
CA ALA A 35 1.58 15.24 3.28
C ALA A 35 1.48 13.97 4.12
N LYS A 36 0.45 13.88 4.97
CA LYS A 36 0.18 12.67 5.76
C LYS A 36 -0.21 11.52 4.84
N VAL A 37 0.29 10.32 5.11
CA VAL A 37 -0.15 9.10 4.46
C VAL A 37 -1.26 8.47 5.33
N PRO A 38 -2.51 8.37 4.84
CA PRO A 38 -3.62 7.83 5.64
C PRO A 38 -3.36 6.39 6.11
N GLY A 39 -3.70 6.10 7.36
CA GLY A 39 -3.47 4.78 7.96
C GLY A 39 -2.07 4.56 8.52
N THR A 40 -1.11 5.47 8.30
CA THR A 40 0.28 5.30 8.71
C THR A 40 0.80 6.43 9.61
N SER A 41 1.99 6.25 10.18
CA SER A 41 2.72 7.25 10.96
C SER A 41 3.53 8.22 10.08
N VAL A 42 3.47 8.01 8.77
CA VAL A 42 4.43 8.56 7.81
C VAL A 42 3.85 9.80 7.12
N ARG A 43 4.75 10.75 6.83
CA ARG A 43 4.53 11.83 5.89
C ARG A 43 5.51 11.72 4.73
N ILE A 44 5.06 12.10 3.54
CA ILE A 44 5.85 12.11 2.30
C ILE A 44 5.50 13.40 1.55
N THR A 45 6.47 14.03 0.90
CA THR A 45 6.23 15.03 -0.13
C THR A 45 6.00 14.31 -1.46
N PRO A 46 4.74 14.16 -1.93
CA PRO A 46 4.48 13.48 -3.19
C PRO A 46 4.90 14.36 -4.37
N PRO A 47 5.29 13.76 -5.52
CA PRO A 47 5.56 14.52 -6.73
C PRO A 47 4.34 15.33 -7.20
N GLU A 48 4.58 16.27 -8.11
CA GLU A 48 3.50 17.05 -8.69
C GLU A 48 2.46 16.15 -9.39
N GLY A 49 1.18 16.50 -9.25
CA GLY A 49 0.06 15.75 -9.82
C GLY A 49 -0.30 14.43 -9.12
N PHE A 50 0.43 14.01 -8.07
CA PHE A 50 0.03 12.88 -7.22
C PHE A 50 -1.05 13.31 -6.22
N GLN A 51 -2.00 12.40 -5.99
CA GLN A 51 -3.13 12.58 -5.06
C GLN A 51 -3.23 11.38 -4.11
N PRO A 52 -3.81 11.51 -2.90
CA PRO A 52 -4.03 10.38 -2.02
C PRO A 52 -4.84 9.25 -2.68
N SER A 53 -4.40 8.01 -2.50
CA SER A 53 -5.11 6.84 -3.02
C SER A 53 -6.26 6.42 -2.09
N GLN A 54 -7.34 5.92 -2.68
CA GLN A 54 -8.44 5.26 -1.96
C GLN A 54 -8.22 3.75 -1.80
N LEU A 55 -7.31 3.16 -2.59
CA LEU A 55 -7.09 1.71 -2.66
C LEU A 55 -5.98 1.22 -1.73
N PHE A 56 -5.09 2.12 -1.32
CA PHE A 56 -3.94 1.81 -0.48
C PHE A 56 -3.45 3.04 0.28
N SER A 57 -2.71 2.81 1.36
CA SER A 57 -2.01 3.87 2.09
C SER A 57 -0.90 4.49 1.23
N GLY A 58 -1.16 5.64 0.63
CA GLY A 58 -0.19 6.30 -0.22
C GLY A 58 -0.79 7.31 -1.21
N PHE A 59 -0.07 7.52 -2.31
CA PHE A 59 -0.43 8.48 -3.36
C PHE A 59 -0.39 7.82 -4.74
N GLU A 60 -1.18 8.33 -5.68
CA GLU A 60 -1.21 7.87 -7.06
C GLU A 60 -1.35 9.03 -8.05
N GLN A 61 -0.89 8.80 -9.27
CA GLN A 61 -1.15 9.64 -10.43
C GLN A 61 -1.69 8.77 -11.56
N LYS A 62 -3.02 8.75 -11.69
CA LYS A 62 -3.72 7.87 -12.64
C LYS A 62 -3.28 8.08 -14.09
N THR A 63 -2.97 9.32 -14.48
CA THR A 63 -2.56 9.67 -15.85
C THR A 63 -1.22 9.05 -16.26
N SER A 64 -0.32 8.83 -15.30
CA SER A 64 0.98 8.22 -15.57
C SER A 64 1.05 6.74 -15.19
N GLY A 65 0.06 6.23 -14.44
CA GLY A 65 0.05 4.88 -13.90
C GLY A 65 1.07 4.64 -12.78
N ALA A 66 1.58 5.71 -12.17
CA ALA A 66 2.53 5.64 -11.08
C ALA A 66 1.89 5.83 -9.71
N SER A 67 2.50 5.25 -8.70
CA SER A 67 2.03 5.37 -7.31
C SER A 67 3.20 5.38 -6.33
N ILE A 68 2.89 5.75 -5.09
CA ILE A 68 3.72 5.59 -3.91
C ILE A 68 2.85 4.86 -2.90
N VAL A 69 3.25 3.67 -2.49
CA VAL A 69 2.53 2.81 -1.54
C VAL A 69 3.40 2.66 -0.29
N VAL A 70 2.78 2.85 0.87
CA VAL A 70 3.45 2.80 2.18
C VAL A 70 2.83 1.69 3.02
N VAL A 71 3.69 0.83 3.57
CA VAL A 71 3.29 -0.28 4.44
C VAL A 71 4.15 -0.24 5.70
N GLU A 72 3.51 -0.13 6.86
CA GLU A 72 4.13 -0.39 8.16
C GLU A 72 3.86 -1.86 8.53
N LEU A 73 4.89 -2.70 8.52
CA LEU A 73 4.79 -4.10 8.90
C LEU A 73 5.17 -4.25 10.38
N PRO A 74 4.25 -4.65 11.28
CA PRO A 74 4.61 -4.98 12.66
C PRO A 74 5.45 -6.25 12.68
N VAL A 75 6.64 -6.18 13.29
CA VAL A 75 7.58 -7.31 13.36
C VAL A 75 8.11 -7.39 14.80
N PRO A 76 8.18 -8.58 15.43
CA PRO A 76 8.84 -8.73 16.72
C PRO A 76 10.27 -8.17 16.67
N LYS A 77 10.70 -7.45 17.71
CA LYS A 77 11.98 -6.73 17.70
C LYS A 77 13.16 -7.63 17.33
N GLU A 78 13.12 -8.87 17.78
CA GLU A 78 14.15 -9.90 17.57
C GLU A 78 14.20 -10.37 16.10
N ALA A 79 13.09 -10.26 15.38
CA ALA A 79 12.98 -10.67 13.97
C ALA A 79 13.33 -9.55 13.00
N ILE A 80 13.39 -8.28 13.44
CA ILE A 80 13.62 -7.11 12.58
C ILE A 80 14.88 -7.26 11.71
N PRO A 81 16.08 -7.60 12.23
CA PRO A 81 17.29 -7.70 11.40
C PRO A 81 17.15 -8.73 10.27
N LYS A 82 16.56 -9.88 10.59
CA LYS A 82 16.29 -10.95 9.62
C LYS A 82 15.27 -10.51 8.59
N THR A 83 14.15 -9.93 9.03
CA THR A 83 13.07 -9.50 8.12
C THR A 83 13.51 -8.34 7.22
N LEU A 84 14.29 -7.39 7.70
CA LEU A 84 14.89 -6.32 6.88
C LEU A 84 15.79 -6.89 5.79
N THR A 85 16.67 -7.81 6.17
CA THR A 85 17.58 -8.49 5.24
C THR A 85 16.79 -9.24 4.17
N GLN A 86 15.78 -10.01 4.59
CA GLN A 86 14.94 -10.77 3.68
C GLN A 86 14.14 -9.87 2.73
N LEU A 87 13.49 -8.81 3.22
CA LEU A 87 12.68 -7.93 2.39
C LEU A 87 13.50 -7.10 1.40
N GLY A 88 14.75 -6.79 1.74
CA GLY A 88 15.69 -6.07 0.89
C GLY A 88 16.60 -6.96 0.03
N SER A 89 16.40 -8.27 0.01
CA SER A 89 17.28 -9.23 -0.68
C SER A 89 16.86 -9.44 -2.14
N PRO A 90 17.80 -9.54 -3.10
CA PRO A 90 17.49 -9.88 -4.48
C PRO A 90 16.74 -11.20 -4.64
N GLU A 91 17.02 -12.20 -3.81
CA GLU A 91 16.39 -13.53 -3.85
C GLU A 91 14.91 -13.47 -3.49
N ALA A 92 14.57 -12.73 -2.43
CA ALA A 92 13.18 -12.54 -2.02
C ALA A 92 12.38 -11.68 -3.01
N LEU A 93 13.05 -10.79 -3.74
CA LEU A 93 12.43 -10.00 -4.80
C LEU A 93 12.24 -10.84 -6.06
N LYS A 94 13.20 -11.71 -6.40
CA LYS A 94 13.13 -12.65 -7.52
C LYS A 94 11.95 -13.62 -7.38
N SER A 95 11.69 -14.15 -6.20
CA SER A 95 10.53 -15.02 -5.96
C SER A 95 9.18 -14.33 -6.17
N LYS A 96 9.16 -12.99 -6.17
CA LYS A 96 8.01 -12.14 -6.48
C LYS A 96 8.00 -11.65 -7.93
N GLY A 97 8.83 -12.24 -8.80
CA GLY A 97 8.94 -11.87 -10.21
C GLY A 97 9.63 -10.53 -10.45
N MET A 98 10.43 -10.03 -9.50
CA MET A 98 11.18 -8.78 -9.62
C MET A 98 12.66 -9.05 -9.87
N ARG A 99 13.28 -8.27 -10.76
CA ARG A 99 14.73 -8.30 -11.00
C ARG A 99 15.34 -7.01 -10.48
N VAL A 100 16.30 -7.14 -9.55
CA VAL A 100 17.03 -5.99 -8.99
C VAL A 100 17.95 -5.40 -10.06
N ILE A 101 17.88 -4.07 -10.22
CA ILE A 101 18.72 -3.27 -11.11
C ILE A 101 19.77 -2.52 -10.28
N GLU A 102 19.34 -1.94 -9.16
CA GLU A 102 20.18 -1.15 -8.25
C GLU A 102 19.81 -1.49 -6.81
N SER A 103 20.80 -1.48 -5.92
CA SER A 103 20.62 -1.63 -4.48
C SER A 103 21.62 -0.74 -3.76
N LYS A 104 21.13 0.10 -2.86
CA LYS A 104 21.95 1.06 -2.11
C LYS A 104 21.50 1.12 -0.66
N ASP A 105 22.46 1.14 0.26
CA ASP A 105 22.18 1.44 1.66
C ASP A 105 21.87 2.93 1.81
N ILE A 106 20.81 3.24 2.56
CA ILE A 106 20.31 4.59 2.76
C ILE A 106 19.97 4.82 4.23
N THR A 107 19.93 6.10 4.62
CA THR A 107 19.40 6.55 5.90
C THR A 107 18.37 7.63 5.61
N ILE A 108 17.15 7.47 6.11
CA ILE A 108 16.08 8.47 6.00
C ILE A 108 15.58 8.79 7.41
N ALA A 109 15.59 10.08 7.78
CA ALA A 109 15.29 10.56 9.14
C ALA A 109 15.90 9.66 10.24
N GLU A 110 17.23 9.49 10.19
CA GLU A 110 18.04 8.71 11.13
C GLU A 110 17.77 7.20 11.16
N ARG A 111 16.96 6.69 10.23
CA ARG A 111 16.60 5.27 10.16
C ARG A 111 17.34 4.59 9.00
N PRO A 112 18.19 3.60 9.29
CA PRO A 112 18.92 2.89 8.26
C PRO A 112 17.98 1.94 7.49
N GLY A 113 18.35 1.67 6.25
CA GLY A 113 17.67 0.68 5.42
C GLY A 113 18.28 0.56 4.02
N LYS A 114 17.51 -0.01 3.10
CA LYS A 114 17.91 -0.24 1.71
C LYS A 114 16.95 0.43 0.75
N LEU A 115 17.49 1.03 -0.31
CA LEU A 115 16.78 1.52 -1.47
C LEU A 115 17.14 0.64 -2.66
N LEU A 116 16.14 0.10 -3.33
CA LEU A 116 16.30 -0.76 -4.49
C LEU A 116 15.54 -0.19 -5.67
N LEU A 117 16.15 -0.24 -6.86
CA LEU A 117 15.42 -0.14 -8.12
C LEU A 117 15.24 -1.56 -8.66
N VAL A 118 14.00 -1.92 -8.98
CA VAL A 118 13.69 -3.23 -9.57
C VAL A 118 12.89 -3.07 -10.86
N SER A 119 13.02 -4.05 -11.75
CA SER A 119 12.12 -4.25 -12.88
C SER A 119 11.13 -5.38 -12.60
N GLN A 120 9.91 -5.24 -13.10
CA GLN A 120 8.86 -6.26 -13.01
C GLN A 120 7.94 -6.13 -14.22
N THR A 121 7.55 -7.27 -14.81
CA THR A 121 6.50 -7.29 -15.83
C THR A 121 5.19 -7.68 -15.18
N ALA A 122 4.16 -6.85 -15.35
CA ALA A 122 2.81 -7.11 -14.85
C ALA A 122 1.83 -7.04 -16.02
N GLN A 123 1.08 -8.12 -16.26
CA GLN A 123 0.12 -8.22 -17.37
C GLN A 123 0.74 -7.85 -18.74
N GLY A 124 2.00 -8.24 -18.97
CA GLY A 124 2.73 -7.94 -20.21
C GLY A 124 3.31 -6.54 -20.29
N ILE A 125 3.05 -5.66 -19.32
CA ILE A 125 3.57 -4.29 -19.29
C ILE A 125 4.82 -4.22 -18.41
N PRO A 126 5.94 -3.67 -18.91
CA PRO A 126 7.14 -3.49 -18.10
C PRO A 126 7.01 -2.30 -17.14
N PHE A 127 7.30 -2.55 -15.88
CA PHE A 127 7.36 -1.54 -14.82
C PHE A 127 8.74 -1.51 -14.19
N LEU A 128 9.14 -0.29 -13.80
CA LEU A 128 10.20 -0.07 -12.83
C LEU A 128 9.56 0.25 -11.48
N LYS A 129 10.25 -0.04 -10.40
CA LYS A 129 9.76 0.20 -9.05
C LYS A 129 10.91 0.56 -8.13
N TRP A 130 10.79 1.69 -7.45
CA TRP A 130 11.61 1.96 -6.28
C TRP A 130 11.04 1.22 -5.07
N ILE A 131 11.90 0.64 -4.26
CA ILE A 131 11.54 -0.03 -3.00
C ILE A 131 12.51 0.48 -1.93
N ALA A 132 11.99 1.17 -0.92
CA ALA A 132 12.72 1.44 0.31
C ALA A 132 12.21 0.52 1.42
N VAL A 133 13.14 -0.11 2.15
CA VAL A 133 12.86 -0.92 3.33
C VAL A 133 13.66 -0.32 4.48
N LEU A 134 12.98 0.22 5.48
CA LEU A 134 13.57 0.99 6.59
C LEU A 134 13.23 0.36 7.93
N ASN A 135 14.19 0.38 8.84
CA ASN A 135 13.96 0.00 10.24
C ASN A 135 13.23 1.13 10.98
N GLU A 136 12.11 0.82 11.64
CA GLU A 136 11.37 1.74 12.50
C GLU A 136 11.18 1.13 13.90
N GLY A 137 12.27 0.90 14.62
CA GLY A 137 12.21 0.51 16.04
C GLY A 137 11.53 -0.84 16.30
N ASP A 138 10.19 -0.86 16.37
CA ASP A 138 9.32 -2.04 16.56
C ASP A 138 8.58 -2.48 15.28
N ARG A 139 8.90 -1.90 14.12
CA ARG A 139 8.29 -2.24 12.83
C ARG A 139 9.26 -2.04 11.67
N ILE A 140 8.86 -2.50 10.50
CA ILE A 140 9.56 -2.25 9.24
C ILE A 140 8.66 -1.39 8.36
N LEU A 141 9.21 -0.28 7.87
CA LEU A 141 8.54 0.53 6.86
C LEU A 141 8.97 0.08 5.47
N ILE A 142 7.99 -0.19 4.61
CA ILE A 142 8.20 -0.50 3.19
C ILE A 142 7.52 0.60 2.38
N VAL A 143 8.29 1.33 1.59
CA VAL A 143 7.76 2.31 0.63
C VAL A 143 8.08 1.82 -0.77
N THR A 144 7.05 1.60 -1.59
CA THR A 144 7.22 1.21 -2.99
C THR A 144 6.67 2.27 -3.91
N ALA A 145 7.36 2.53 -5.02
CA ALA A 145 6.89 3.45 -6.03
C ALA A 145 7.02 2.82 -7.42
N PRO A 146 6.00 2.08 -7.89
CA PRO A 146 5.97 1.54 -9.25
C PRO A 146 5.64 2.64 -10.27
N PHE A 147 6.21 2.52 -11.46
CA PHE A 147 5.93 3.38 -12.62
C PHE A 147 6.21 2.63 -13.93
N PRO A 148 5.48 2.91 -15.02
CA PRO A 148 5.75 2.29 -16.31
C PRO A 148 7.16 2.60 -16.80
N GLU A 149 7.86 1.62 -17.35
CA GLU A 149 9.22 1.81 -17.87
C GLU A 149 9.27 2.87 -18.97
N SER A 150 8.22 2.95 -19.79
CA SER A 150 8.05 3.97 -20.85
C SER A 150 8.00 5.41 -20.33
N ARG A 151 7.81 5.61 -19.02
CA ARG A 151 7.77 6.93 -18.35
C ARG A 151 8.98 7.18 -17.45
N SER A 152 10.01 6.33 -17.52
CA SER A 152 11.17 6.37 -16.63
C SER A 152 11.86 7.73 -16.57
N THR A 153 12.06 8.39 -17.72
CA THR A 153 12.70 9.72 -17.81
C THR A 153 11.99 10.76 -16.94
N ALA A 154 10.66 10.72 -16.87
CA ALA A 154 9.86 11.70 -16.13
C ALA A 154 9.63 11.32 -14.67
N LEU A 155 9.65 10.02 -14.33
CA LEU A 155 9.17 9.54 -13.03
C LEU A 155 10.24 8.94 -12.13
N ARG A 156 11.34 8.41 -12.69
CA ARG A 156 12.35 7.70 -11.90
C ARG A 156 12.92 8.57 -10.79
N GLU A 157 13.41 9.75 -11.12
CA GLU A 157 14.05 10.63 -10.13
C GLU A 157 13.03 11.31 -9.20
N PRO A 158 11.90 11.87 -9.67
CA PRO A 158 10.90 12.45 -8.75
C PRO A 158 10.35 11.46 -7.72
N LEU A 159 10.10 10.20 -8.12
CA LEU A 159 9.65 9.16 -7.18
C LEU A 159 10.74 8.77 -6.18
N ARG A 160 12.00 8.70 -6.62
CA ARG A 160 13.14 8.47 -5.72
C ARG A 160 13.21 9.58 -4.67
N GLN A 161 13.14 10.84 -5.09
CA GLN A 161 13.17 12.00 -4.21
C GLN A 161 12.01 12.00 -3.22
N ALA A 162 10.79 11.67 -3.68
CA ALA A 162 9.64 11.55 -2.80
C ALA A 162 9.87 10.52 -1.68
N ILE A 163 10.42 9.34 -2.00
CA ILE A 163 10.79 8.34 -0.98
C ILE A 163 11.80 8.91 0.02
N MET A 164 12.79 9.68 -0.43
CA MET A 164 13.78 10.30 0.47
C MET A 164 13.19 11.35 1.42
N THR A 165 11.97 11.86 1.17
CA THR A 165 11.27 12.81 2.05
C THR A 165 10.45 12.15 3.16
N VAL A 166 10.47 10.81 3.24
CA VAL A 166 9.77 10.07 4.29
C VAL A 166 10.17 10.61 5.67
N SER A 167 9.17 10.99 6.44
CA SER A 167 9.34 11.46 7.81
C SER A 167 8.23 10.90 8.69
N TRP A 168 8.47 10.85 10.00
CA TRP A 168 7.57 10.24 10.96
C TRP A 168 7.00 11.26 11.91
N LYS A 169 5.73 11.08 12.25
CA LYS A 169 5.08 11.86 13.30
C LYS A 169 4.40 10.92 14.28
N ALA A 170 4.52 11.23 15.57
CA ALA A 170 3.72 10.56 16.60
C ALA A 170 2.23 10.61 16.18
N SER A 171 1.56 9.48 16.31
CA SER A 171 0.28 9.25 15.66
C SER A 171 -0.60 8.41 16.57
N SER A 172 -1.85 8.83 16.79
CA SER A 172 -2.79 8.15 17.68
C SER A 172 -3.18 6.77 17.15
N PRO A 173 -3.64 5.84 18.01
CA PRO A 173 -4.19 4.55 17.58
C PRO A 173 -5.33 4.68 16.57
N ASP A 174 -6.15 5.74 16.67
CA ASP A 174 -7.27 6.01 15.77
C ASP A 174 -6.85 6.14 14.29
N ARG A 175 -5.58 6.46 14.05
CA ARG A 175 -5.01 6.51 12.70
C ARG A 175 -5.24 5.23 11.91
N LEU A 176 -5.29 4.08 12.59
CA LEU A 176 -5.43 2.78 11.96
C LEU A 176 -6.77 2.68 11.21
N LEU A 177 -7.76 3.53 11.51
CA LEU A 177 -9.05 3.56 10.82
C LEU A 177 -9.15 4.65 9.75
N GLU A 178 -8.18 5.57 9.68
CA GLU A 178 -8.21 6.71 8.75
C GLU A 178 -8.09 6.29 7.29
N GLY A 179 -8.94 6.85 6.41
CA GLY A 179 -8.86 6.58 4.97
C GLY A 179 -9.23 5.16 4.54
N LEU A 180 -9.78 4.33 5.44
CA LEU A 180 -10.36 3.04 5.02
C LEU A 180 -11.62 3.27 4.18
N PRO A 181 -11.82 2.50 3.09
CA PRO A 181 -13.03 2.54 2.25
C PRO A 181 -14.23 1.83 2.90
N PHE A 182 -14.16 1.59 4.21
CA PHE A 182 -15.21 0.97 5.02
C PHE A 182 -15.08 1.47 6.47
N SER A 183 -16.12 1.20 7.26
CA SER A 183 -16.14 1.29 8.72
C SER A 183 -16.76 0.01 9.30
N PHE A 184 -16.48 -0.27 10.56
CA PHE A 184 -16.99 -1.44 11.27
C PHE A 184 -17.01 -1.15 12.78
N GLN A 185 -17.69 -2.01 13.53
CA GLN A 185 -17.66 -2.02 15.00
C GLN A 185 -16.89 -3.24 15.51
N THR A 186 -16.23 -3.08 16.65
CA THR A 186 -15.59 -4.18 17.37
C THR A 186 -16.57 -4.80 18.36
N TYR A 187 -16.55 -6.13 18.52
CA TYR A 187 -17.38 -6.86 19.46
C TYR A 187 -16.54 -7.75 20.37
N GLY A 188 -17.04 -8.01 21.58
CA GLY A 188 -16.33 -8.81 22.58
C GLY A 188 -14.96 -8.21 22.96
N ASP A 189 -13.99 -9.10 23.11
CA ASP A 189 -12.61 -8.75 23.43
C ASP A 189 -11.75 -8.48 22.18
N LEU A 190 -12.28 -8.59 20.95
CA LEU A 190 -11.54 -8.24 19.74
C LEU A 190 -11.37 -6.73 19.64
N LYS A 191 -10.13 -6.26 19.64
CA LYS A 191 -9.78 -4.84 19.45
C LYS A 191 -8.76 -4.69 18.33
N VAL A 192 -8.75 -3.51 17.71
CA VAL A 192 -7.79 -3.16 16.66
C VAL A 192 -6.37 -3.21 17.23
N SER A 193 -5.51 -4.02 16.62
CA SER A 193 -4.10 -4.19 17.04
C SER A 193 -3.11 -3.70 15.99
N GLY A 194 -3.54 -3.56 14.73
CA GLY A 194 -2.69 -3.09 13.65
C GLY A 194 -3.41 -2.90 12.33
N ARG A 195 -2.66 -2.44 11.34
CA ARG A 195 -3.11 -2.24 9.97
C ARG A 195 -1.98 -2.47 8.99
N ILE A 196 -2.30 -3.10 7.87
CA ILE A 196 -1.41 -3.26 6.72
C ILE A 196 -2.19 -2.78 5.49
N SER A 197 -1.86 -1.59 4.98
CA SER A 197 -2.64 -0.91 3.93
C SER A 197 -4.13 -0.89 4.28
N ASN A 198 -5.07 -1.19 3.39
CA ASN A 198 -6.50 -1.21 3.70
C ASN A 198 -6.98 -2.48 4.44
N THR A 199 -6.09 -3.24 5.07
CA THR A 199 -6.44 -4.38 5.93
C THR A 199 -6.19 -4.03 7.40
N VAL A 200 -7.25 -4.08 8.21
CA VAL A 200 -7.19 -3.92 9.66
C VAL A 200 -7.10 -5.28 10.34
N ILE A 201 -6.30 -5.35 11.39
CA ILE A 201 -6.08 -6.55 12.20
C ILE A 201 -6.74 -6.33 13.57
N LEU A 202 -7.60 -7.26 13.95
CA LEU A 202 -8.25 -7.35 15.25
C LEU A 202 -7.75 -8.60 15.97
N THR A 203 -7.38 -8.43 17.23
CA THR A 203 -6.92 -9.53 18.10
C THR A 203 -7.56 -9.40 19.46
N LYS A 204 -7.47 -10.48 20.25
CA LYS A 204 -7.88 -10.47 21.65
C LYS A 204 -7.20 -9.35 22.42
N ASN A 205 -8.00 -8.48 23.01
CA ASN A 205 -7.61 -7.27 23.74
C ASN A 205 -6.64 -6.33 22.99
N GLY A 206 -6.57 -6.43 21.65
CA GLY A 206 -5.67 -5.61 20.84
C GLY A 206 -4.19 -6.01 20.98
N ALA A 207 -3.91 -7.25 21.38
CA ALA A 207 -2.56 -7.79 21.45
C ALA A 207 -1.82 -7.61 20.12
N LYS A 208 -0.60 -7.05 20.19
CA LYS A 208 0.28 -6.84 19.03
C LYS A 208 1.09 -8.10 18.73
N SER A 209 1.65 -8.17 17.52
CA SER A 209 2.51 -9.28 17.09
C SER A 209 3.69 -9.54 18.07
N PRO A 210 4.04 -10.82 18.31
CA PRO A 210 3.44 -12.02 17.74
C PRO A 210 2.09 -12.36 18.40
N ILE A 211 1.11 -12.76 17.60
CA ILE A 211 -0.20 -13.19 18.09
C ILE A 211 -0.08 -14.66 18.53
N PRO A 212 -0.46 -15.02 19.77
CA PRO A 212 -0.44 -16.42 20.20
C PRO A 212 -1.33 -17.29 19.30
N PRO A 213 -0.91 -18.51 18.92
CA PRO A 213 -1.74 -19.42 18.12
C PRO A 213 -3.06 -19.83 18.79
N SER A 214 -3.14 -19.67 20.12
CA SER A 214 -4.35 -19.89 20.90
C SER A 214 -5.34 -18.74 20.82
N ASP A 215 -4.91 -17.57 20.34
CA ASP A 215 -5.71 -16.36 20.38
C ASP A 215 -6.47 -16.18 19.05
N PRO A 216 -7.69 -15.63 19.11
CA PRO A 216 -8.45 -15.30 17.91
C PRO A 216 -7.77 -14.18 17.13
N LEU A 217 -7.82 -14.31 15.80
CA LEU A 217 -7.40 -13.29 14.85
C LEU A 217 -8.57 -13.00 13.91
N LEU A 218 -8.87 -11.73 13.68
CA LEU A 218 -9.83 -11.31 12.67
C LEU A 218 -9.20 -10.20 11.81
N VAL A 219 -9.25 -10.35 10.50
CA VAL A 219 -8.81 -9.34 9.55
C VAL A 219 -9.97 -8.84 8.71
N LEU A 220 -9.99 -7.53 8.47
CA LEU A 220 -10.97 -6.88 7.58
C LEU A 220 -10.21 -6.07 6.55
N GLY A 221 -10.49 -6.24 5.26
CA GLY A 221 -9.84 -5.41 4.24
C GLY A 221 -10.53 -5.40 2.89
N SER A 222 -10.08 -4.49 2.03
CA SER A 222 -10.49 -4.40 0.63
C SER A 222 -9.45 -5.02 -0.28
N ALA A 223 -9.87 -5.66 -1.37
CA ALA A 223 -8.94 -6.13 -2.39
C ALA A 223 -8.26 -4.96 -3.11
N TYR A 224 -6.98 -5.12 -3.41
CA TYR A 224 -6.16 -4.10 -4.10
C TYR A 224 -6.50 -3.99 -5.59
N SER A 225 -6.91 -5.09 -6.22
CA SER A 225 -7.21 -5.17 -7.64
C SER A 225 -8.70 -5.18 -7.88
N GLN A 226 -9.11 -4.67 -9.05
CA GLN A 226 -10.46 -4.91 -9.53
C GLN A 226 -10.64 -6.39 -9.84
N VAL A 227 -11.76 -6.96 -9.42
CA VAL A 227 -12.08 -8.37 -9.63
C VAL A 227 -13.53 -8.46 -10.05
N GLN A 228 -13.77 -9.04 -11.23
CA GLN A 228 -15.12 -9.41 -11.63
C GLN A 228 -15.48 -10.74 -10.96
N ILE A 229 -16.62 -10.74 -10.27
CA ILE A 229 -17.10 -11.92 -9.53
C ILE A 229 -18.44 -12.34 -10.13
N GLU A 230 -18.40 -13.36 -10.98
CA GLU A 230 -19.60 -13.93 -11.60
C GLU A 230 -20.35 -14.84 -10.62
N ASP A 231 -19.64 -15.81 -10.03
CA ASP A 231 -20.16 -16.72 -9.01
C ASP A 231 -19.48 -16.43 -7.67
N LEU A 232 -20.22 -15.73 -6.81
CA LEU A 232 -19.73 -15.33 -5.49
C LEU A 232 -19.44 -16.53 -4.57
N GLY A 233 -20.23 -17.61 -4.66
CA GLY A 233 -20.03 -18.80 -3.83
C GLY A 233 -18.75 -19.54 -4.22
N LYS A 234 -18.55 -19.76 -5.52
CA LYS A 234 -17.33 -20.35 -6.07
C LYS A 234 -16.11 -19.48 -5.79
N PHE A 235 -16.22 -18.16 -6.01
CA PHE A 235 -15.16 -17.21 -5.72
C PHE A 235 -14.74 -17.26 -4.23
N SER A 236 -15.72 -17.25 -3.33
CA SER A 236 -15.48 -17.30 -1.89
C SER A 236 -14.74 -18.58 -1.46
N ARG A 237 -15.12 -19.74 -2.01
CA ARG A 237 -14.45 -21.02 -1.73
C ARG A 237 -13.02 -21.04 -2.27
N THR A 238 -12.79 -20.51 -3.46
CA THR A 238 -11.43 -20.37 -4.01
C THR A 238 -10.57 -19.46 -3.14
N ARG A 239 -11.10 -18.31 -2.73
CA ARG A 239 -10.37 -17.36 -1.88
C ARG A 239 -10.06 -17.94 -0.50
N LEU A 240 -10.97 -18.74 0.08
CA LEU A 240 -10.77 -19.42 1.35
C LEU A 240 -9.60 -20.42 1.28
N LYS A 241 -9.46 -21.15 0.18
CA LYS A 241 -8.34 -22.09 -0.04
C LYS A 241 -6.98 -21.41 -0.18
N GLN A 242 -6.97 -20.12 -0.49
CA GLN A 242 -5.74 -19.29 -0.60
C GLN A 242 -5.37 -18.60 0.70
N THR A 243 -6.00 -18.98 1.82
CA THR A 243 -5.72 -18.40 3.13
C THR A 243 -4.28 -18.73 3.55
N PRO A 244 -3.42 -17.72 3.76
CA PRO A 244 -2.05 -17.96 4.21
C PRO A 244 -2.04 -18.67 5.56
N GLU A 245 -1.00 -19.46 5.80
CA GLU A 245 -0.75 -20.14 7.09
C GLU A 245 -1.85 -21.13 7.53
N VAL A 246 -2.75 -21.52 6.62
CA VAL A 246 -3.75 -22.57 6.85
C VAL A 246 -3.58 -23.69 5.82
N LYS A 247 -3.73 -24.93 6.27
CA LYS A 247 -3.73 -26.12 5.40
C LYS A 247 -4.89 -27.07 5.73
N ASP A 248 -5.10 -28.01 4.82
CA ASP A 248 -6.04 -29.14 4.98
C ASP A 248 -7.46 -28.70 5.35
N LEU A 249 -7.98 -27.72 4.60
CA LEU A 249 -9.33 -27.19 4.80
C LEU A 249 -10.40 -28.23 4.46
N VAL A 250 -11.25 -28.52 5.44
CA VAL A 250 -12.37 -29.47 5.37
C VAL A 250 -13.65 -28.87 5.95
N GLU A 251 -14.76 -29.59 5.82
CA GLU A 251 -16.07 -29.19 6.38
C GLU A 251 -16.52 -27.78 5.95
N ILE A 252 -16.23 -27.41 4.70
CA ILE A 252 -16.49 -26.07 4.18
C ILE A 252 -18.00 -25.87 3.95
N SER A 253 -18.64 -25.23 4.92
CA SER A 253 -20.05 -24.83 4.89
C SER A 253 -20.19 -23.34 4.62
N GLY A 254 -21.32 -22.92 4.07
CA GLY A 254 -21.58 -21.51 3.84
C GLY A 254 -22.91 -21.21 3.19
N GLN A 255 -23.24 -19.92 3.18
CA GLN A 255 -24.53 -19.41 2.75
C GLN A 255 -24.41 -17.95 2.26
N PRO A 256 -25.32 -17.50 1.40
CA PRO A 256 -25.49 -16.07 1.12
C PRO A 256 -25.86 -15.31 2.40
N THR A 257 -25.13 -14.23 2.68
CA THR A 257 -25.36 -13.37 3.86
C THR A 257 -25.15 -11.93 3.42
N PRO A 258 -26.17 -11.22 2.89
CA PRO A 258 -26.03 -9.83 2.46
C PRO A 258 -25.55 -8.90 3.58
N ILE A 259 -24.62 -8.00 3.27
CA ILE A 259 -24.02 -7.04 4.23
C ILE A 259 -23.88 -5.69 3.54
N ALA A 260 -24.19 -4.60 4.24
CA ALA A 260 -24.13 -3.24 3.70
C ALA A 260 -24.90 -3.05 2.37
N GLY A 261 -26.03 -3.77 2.20
CA GLY A 261 -26.81 -3.78 0.96
C GLY A 261 -26.15 -4.48 -0.22
N GLN A 262 -24.98 -5.10 -0.03
CA GLN A 262 -24.24 -5.81 -1.06
C GLN A 262 -24.44 -7.33 -0.98
N LYS A 263 -24.25 -8.00 -2.11
CA LYS A 263 -24.16 -9.47 -2.15
C LYS A 263 -22.92 -9.91 -1.37
N ALA A 264 -23.13 -10.78 -0.40
CA ALA A 264 -22.05 -11.33 0.40
C ALA A 264 -22.27 -12.82 0.66
N PHE A 265 -21.17 -13.54 0.90
CA PHE A 265 -21.19 -14.98 1.08
C PHE A 265 -20.30 -15.36 2.26
N GLU A 266 -20.91 -16.00 3.25
CA GLU A 266 -20.27 -16.49 4.47
C GLU A 266 -19.81 -17.92 4.28
N LEU A 267 -18.60 -18.22 4.74
CA LEU A 267 -18.02 -19.54 4.83
C LEU A 267 -17.46 -19.79 6.24
N VAL A 268 -17.63 -21.02 6.71
CA VAL A 268 -16.93 -21.57 7.87
C VAL A 268 -16.29 -22.90 7.46
N ALA A 269 -15.04 -23.10 7.85
CA ALA A 269 -14.30 -24.32 7.57
C ALA A 269 -13.41 -24.71 8.75
N ARG A 270 -13.09 -26.00 8.85
CA ARG A 270 -12.04 -26.53 9.73
C ARG A 270 -10.75 -26.67 8.94
N GLY A 271 -9.61 -26.55 9.61
CA GLY A 271 -8.30 -26.81 9.03
C GLY A 271 -7.22 -26.83 10.11
N TYR A 272 -5.96 -26.64 9.69
CA TYR A 272 -4.82 -26.66 10.59
C TYR A 272 -3.92 -25.45 10.35
N ASP A 273 -3.37 -24.93 11.44
CA ASP A 273 -2.31 -23.92 11.39
C ASP A 273 -1.07 -24.54 10.74
N LEU A 274 -0.55 -23.89 9.70
CA LEU A 274 0.57 -24.42 8.91
C LEU A 274 1.84 -24.58 9.74
N ARG A 275 2.05 -23.68 10.72
CA ARG A 275 3.29 -23.62 11.51
C ARG A 275 3.28 -24.58 12.69
N THR A 276 2.16 -24.69 13.38
CA THR A 276 2.02 -25.43 14.65
C THR A 276 1.26 -26.73 14.51
N ASN A 277 0.64 -26.97 13.34
CA ASN A 277 -0.21 -28.14 13.08
C ASN A 277 -1.40 -28.27 14.04
N LYS A 278 -1.79 -27.16 14.69
CA LYS A 278 -2.91 -27.15 15.63
C LYS A 278 -4.24 -26.98 14.88
N PRO A 279 -5.33 -27.66 15.30
CA PRO A 279 -6.63 -27.52 14.68
C PRO A 279 -7.22 -26.11 14.85
N LEU A 280 -7.68 -25.52 13.76
CA LEU A 280 -8.30 -24.20 13.72
C LEU A 280 -9.60 -24.18 12.92
N THR A 281 -10.44 -23.20 13.23
CA THR A 281 -11.63 -22.84 12.48
C THR A 281 -11.37 -21.54 11.73
N VAL A 282 -11.64 -21.54 10.43
CA VAL A 282 -11.60 -20.34 9.58
C VAL A 282 -13.01 -19.85 9.33
N TYR A 283 -13.24 -18.58 9.60
CA TYR A 283 -14.42 -17.83 9.21
C TYR A 283 -14.06 -16.92 8.05
N GLN A 284 -14.92 -16.80 7.04
CA GLN A 284 -14.73 -15.84 5.96
C GLN A 284 -16.07 -15.28 5.50
N VAL A 285 -16.14 -13.97 5.29
CA VAL A 285 -17.17 -13.33 4.46
C VAL A 285 -16.50 -12.57 3.34
N ILE A 286 -16.97 -12.80 2.12
CA ILE A 286 -16.67 -11.95 0.97
C ILE A 286 -17.90 -11.08 0.71
N ILE A 287 -17.69 -9.76 0.66
CA ILE A 287 -18.69 -8.76 0.29
C ILE A 287 -18.31 -8.23 -1.10
N ALA A 288 -19.10 -8.58 -2.12
CA ALA A 288 -18.82 -8.22 -3.49
C ALA A 288 -19.41 -6.83 -3.83
N THR A 289 -18.67 -6.07 -4.61
CA THR A 289 -19.12 -4.82 -5.25
C THR A 289 -18.79 -4.89 -6.74
N ASP A 290 -19.29 -3.94 -7.52
CA ASP A 290 -19.03 -3.91 -8.97
C ASP A 290 -17.55 -3.71 -9.33
N LYS A 291 -16.78 -3.09 -8.43
CA LYS A 291 -15.37 -2.73 -8.69
C LYS A 291 -14.38 -3.65 -7.99
N THR A 292 -14.72 -4.19 -6.83
CA THR A 292 -13.79 -4.93 -5.96
C THR A 292 -14.57 -5.81 -4.97
N TYR A 293 -13.89 -6.44 -4.03
CA TYR A 293 -14.52 -7.09 -2.90
C TYR A 293 -13.86 -6.71 -1.58
N TYR A 294 -14.63 -6.82 -0.51
CA TYR A 294 -14.16 -6.72 0.87
C TYR A 294 -14.17 -8.11 1.49
N ILE A 295 -13.21 -8.37 2.36
CA ILE A 295 -13.06 -9.64 3.07
C ILE A 295 -13.05 -9.38 4.57
N VAL A 296 -13.83 -10.18 5.29
CA VAL A 296 -13.72 -10.34 6.74
C VAL A 296 -13.32 -11.78 6.98
N GLN A 297 -12.12 -12.03 7.49
CA GLN A 297 -11.59 -13.38 7.67
C GLN A 297 -11.06 -13.57 9.08
N GLY A 298 -11.61 -14.57 9.78
CA GLY A 298 -11.27 -14.90 11.15
C GLY A 298 -10.61 -16.26 11.25
N MET A 299 -9.68 -16.41 12.20
CA MET A 299 -9.07 -17.67 12.57
C MET A 299 -9.12 -17.80 14.09
N VAL A 300 -9.47 -18.99 14.58
CA VAL A 300 -9.57 -19.28 16.01
C VAL A 300 -9.32 -20.77 16.25
N PRO A 301 -8.73 -21.18 17.39
CA PRO A 301 -8.66 -22.59 17.74
C PRO A 301 -10.04 -23.26 17.72
N ASN A 302 -10.08 -24.53 17.31
CA ASN A 302 -11.34 -25.30 17.25
C ASN A 302 -12.11 -25.32 18.59
N THR A 303 -11.39 -25.32 19.71
CA THR A 303 -11.92 -25.32 21.07
C THR A 303 -12.63 -24.02 21.45
N SER A 304 -12.36 -22.92 20.75
CA SER A 304 -12.95 -21.60 21.02
C SER A 304 -13.87 -21.13 19.89
N ALA A 305 -14.09 -21.97 18.88
CA ALA A 305 -14.91 -21.61 17.72
C ALA A 305 -16.36 -21.26 18.10
N GLN A 306 -16.95 -21.97 19.07
CA GLN A 306 -18.31 -21.71 19.52
C GLN A 306 -18.48 -20.29 20.09
N ASP A 307 -17.46 -19.78 20.77
CA ASP A 307 -17.49 -18.46 21.40
C ASP A 307 -17.19 -17.33 20.40
N TYR A 308 -16.27 -17.56 19.47
CA TYR A 308 -15.78 -16.50 18.58
C TYR A 308 -16.51 -16.40 17.24
N LEU A 309 -17.11 -17.47 16.72
CA LEU A 309 -17.88 -17.37 15.46
C LEU A 309 -19.03 -16.35 15.55
N PRO A 310 -19.82 -16.27 16.65
CA PRO A 310 -20.80 -15.19 16.81
C PRO A 310 -20.18 -13.79 16.82
N ILE A 311 -19.00 -13.63 17.44
CA ILE A 311 -18.28 -12.35 17.49
C ILE A 311 -17.81 -11.95 16.09
N PHE A 312 -17.18 -12.86 15.34
CA PHE A 312 -16.75 -12.63 13.96
C PHE A 312 -17.92 -12.23 13.05
N ARG A 313 -19.06 -12.91 13.18
CA ARG A 313 -20.29 -12.57 12.45
C ARG A 313 -20.80 -11.18 12.80
N SER A 314 -20.74 -10.79 14.07
CA SER A 314 -21.19 -9.47 14.52
C SER A 314 -20.31 -8.37 13.94
N VAL A 315 -18.98 -8.56 13.97
CA VAL A 315 -18.04 -7.65 13.30
C VAL A 315 -18.33 -7.56 11.81
N ALA A 316 -18.49 -8.70 11.11
CA ALA A 316 -18.78 -8.70 9.67
C ALA A 316 -20.08 -7.96 9.33
N LYS A 317 -21.16 -8.21 10.08
CA LYS A 317 -22.47 -7.55 9.87
C LYS A 317 -22.45 -6.05 10.15
N SER A 318 -21.52 -5.57 10.98
CA SER A 318 -21.36 -4.14 11.27
C SER A 318 -20.62 -3.37 10.18
N VAL A 319 -20.09 -4.06 9.16
CA VAL A 319 -19.37 -3.41 8.07
C VAL A 319 -20.31 -2.47 7.31
N VAL A 320 -19.86 -1.24 7.14
CA VAL A 320 -20.47 -0.22 6.29
C VAL A 320 -19.44 0.18 5.25
N LEU A 321 -19.79 0.11 3.98
CA LEU A 321 -18.92 0.52 2.88
C LEU A 321 -19.01 2.04 2.68
N LYS A 322 -17.88 2.68 2.43
CA LYS A 322 -17.82 4.12 2.11
C LYS A 322 -17.70 4.27 0.60
N ASN A 323 -18.57 5.08 0.01
CA ASN A 323 -18.57 5.42 -1.40
C ASN A 323 -17.49 6.47 -1.72
#